data_AF-A0A7Y5STC7-F1
#
_entry.id   AF-A0A7Y5STC7-F1
#
_cell.length_a   1.000
_cell.length_b   1.000
_cell.length_c   1.000
_cell.angle_alpha   90.00
_cell.angle_beta   90.00
_cell.angle_gamma   90.00
#
_symmetry.space_group_name_H-M   'P 1'
#
loop_
_entity.id
_entity.type
_entity.pdbx_description
1 polymer ?
#
loop_
_entity_poly.entity_id
_entity_poly.type
_entity_poly.pdbx_seq_one_letter_code
_entity_poly.pdbx_strand_id
1 'polypeptide(L)'
;MLKVFACASALAAAAAASGGVVSFEIFENAGGVNTAPVNVGVTLTDMGGTIHFTFTNSSSINAIITSVYLEVPSLSVGSLSGGTVFAMSSGVNMVPPPSPANPAGSIDGYDTVWGGTLFGAARVGSVHNGINPGEWITLSLTASGGATAASVQAALASRDEMRIAMHIQNVGPNGENSIWGVNVPTPGSLALAGLGGLIVVGRRRR
;
A
#
# COMPACT_ATOMS: atom_id res chain seq x y z
N MET A 1 61.00 -4.61 -9.63
CA MET A 1 59.99 -3.69 -9.08
C MET A 1 58.63 -4.09 -9.64
N LEU A 2 57.79 -4.72 -8.82
CA LEU A 2 56.49 -5.29 -9.21
C LEU A 2 55.39 -4.24 -9.00
N LYS A 3 54.68 -3.84 -10.07
CA LYS A 3 53.57 -2.88 -9.99
C LYS A 3 52.27 -3.65 -9.72
N VAL A 4 51.76 -3.56 -8.50
CA VAL A 4 50.46 -4.11 -8.10
C VAL A 4 49.36 -3.15 -8.57
N PHE A 5 48.53 -3.57 -9.51
CA PHE A 5 47.32 -2.86 -9.91
C PHE A 5 46.20 -3.19 -8.92
N ALA A 6 45.84 -2.25 -8.05
CA ALA A 6 44.67 -2.36 -7.20
C ALA A 6 43.41 -2.04 -8.01
N CYS A 7 42.62 -3.06 -8.32
CA CYS A 7 41.31 -2.91 -8.94
C CYS A 7 40.31 -2.52 -7.85
N ALA A 8 39.93 -1.24 -7.77
CA ALA A 8 38.93 -0.76 -6.83
C ALA A 8 37.53 -1.12 -7.35
N SER A 9 36.93 -2.17 -6.80
CA SER A 9 35.52 -2.52 -7.01
C SER A 9 34.65 -1.51 -6.26
N ALA A 10 34.03 -0.58 -7.01
CA ALA A 10 33.01 0.30 -6.48
C ALA A 10 31.74 -0.51 -6.17
N LEU A 11 31.50 -0.79 -4.89
CA LEU A 11 30.21 -1.30 -4.41
C LEU A 11 29.18 -0.18 -4.58
N ALA A 12 28.38 -0.24 -5.66
CA ALA A 12 27.20 0.60 -5.78
C ALA A 12 26.16 0.08 -4.78
N ALA A 13 26.00 0.78 -3.65
CA ALA A 13 24.86 0.56 -2.78
C ALA A 13 23.60 0.93 -3.57
N ALA A 14 22.80 -0.07 -3.94
CA ALA A 14 21.47 0.16 -4.49
C ALA A 14 20.64 0.84 -3.39
N ALA A 15 20.43 2.15 -3.51
CA ALA A 15 19.50 2.85 -2.65
C ALA A 15 18.11 2.25 -2.89
N ALA A 16 17.47 1.77 -1.82
CA ALA A 16 16.07 1.39 -1.89
C ALA A 16 15.28 2.63 -2.34
N ALA A 17 14.64 2.55 -3.50
CA ALA A 17 13.75 3.61 -3.94
C ALA A 17 12.51 3.57 -3.03
N SER A 18 12.42 4.53 -2.11
CA SER A 18 11.20 4.79 -1.35
C SER A 18 10.13 5.24 -2.36
N GLY A 19 9.09 4.42 -2.50
CA GLY A 19 7.92 4.71 -3.30
C GLY A 19 7.07 5.79 -2.67
N GLY A 20 6.20 6.38 -3.49
CA GLY A 20 5.30 7.45 -3.07
C GLY A 20 4.35 7.02 -1.95
N VAL A 21 3.85 8.00 -1.20
CA VAL A 21 2.74 7.79 -0.27
C VAL A 21 1.45 7.83 -1.07
N VAL A 22 0.62 6.79 -0.93
CA VAL A 22 -0.71 6.74 -1.52
C VAL A 22 -1.72 7.11 -0.43
N SER A 23 -2.48 8.17 -0.69
CA SER A 23 -3.58 8.61 0.15
C SER A 23 -4.88 7.88 -0.21
N PHE A 24 -5.78 7.80 0.77
CA PHE A 24 -7.06 7.14 0.65
C PHE A 24 -8.19 8.15 0.77
N GLU A 25 -9.24 7.98 -0.02
CA GLU A 25 -10.53 8.61 0.22
C GLU A 25 -11.32 7.77 1.20
N ILE A 26 -11.95 8.45 2.16
CA ILE A 26 -12.69 7.83 3.25
C ILE A 26 -14.18 7.90 2.96
N PHE A 27 -14.79 6.74 2.80
CA PHE A 27 -16.20 6.52 2.56
C PHE A 27 -16.91 6.19 3.87
N GLU A 28 -17.76 7.11 4.30
CA GLU A 28 -18.71 6.92 5.40
C GLU A 28 -19.95 6.19 4.82
N ASN A 29 -20.33 5.04 5.37
CA ASN A 29 -21.36 4.20 4.76
C ASN A 29 -22.70 4.12 5.53
N ALA A 30 -22.78 4.61 6.78
CA ALA A 30 -24.02 4.71 7.56
C ALA A 30 -23.76 5.21 9.00
N GLY A 31 -23.63 6.53 9.22
CA GLY A 31 -23.50 7.04 10.59
C GLY A 31 -23.28 8.54 10.75
N GLY A 32 -22.99 9.28 9.68
CA GLY A 32 -22.71 10.73 9.76
C GLY A 32 -21.51 11.06 10.66
N VAL A 33 -20.61 10.09 10.85
CA VAL A 33 -19.44 10.26 11.71
C VAL A 33 -18.42 11.18 11.06
N ASN A 34 -17.76 12.03 11.85
CA ASN A 34 -16.70 12.88 11.36
C ASN A 34 -15.47 12.04 10.96
N THR A 35 -15.23 11.91 9.66
CA THR A 35 -14.10 11.16 9.09
C THR A 35 -12.86 12.00 8.83
N ALA A 36 -12.93 13.33 8.94
CA ALA A 36 -11.79 14.22 8.70
C ALA A 36 -10.54 13.90 9.55
N PRO A 37 -10.65 13.40 10.80
CA PRO A 37 -9.50 13.01 11.61
C PRO A 37 -8.91 11.62 11.27
N VAL A 38 -9.51 10.88 10.33
CA VAL A 38 -9.02 9.57 9.87
C VAL A 38 -7.90 9.79 8.86
N ASN A 39 -6.71 9.29 9.17
CA ASN A 39 -5.53 9.44 8.31
C ASN A 39 -4.80 8.10 8.20
N VAL A 40 -5.00 7.45 7.06
CA VAL A 40 -4.43 6.14 6.72
C VAL A 40 -3.68 6.26 5.40
N GLY A 41 -2.62 5.48 5.26
CA GLY A 41 -1.74 5.57 4.10
C GLY A 41 -1.01 4.27 3.84
N VAL A 42 -0.46 4.15 2.63
CA VAL A 42 0.45 3.07 2.26
C VAL A 42 1.69 3.64 1.60
N THR A 43 2.84 3.10 1.97
CA THR A 43 4.13 3.37 1.33
C THR A 43 4.60 2.12 0.62
N LEU A 44 5.09 2.27 -0.61
CA LEU A 44 5.66 1.17 -1.39
C LEU A 44 7.18 1.16 -1.29
N THR A 45 7.79 0.00 -1.10
CA THR A 45 9.25 -0.15 -1.15
C THR A 45 9.63 -1.30 -2.06
N ASP A 46 10.49 -1.04 -3.04
CA ASP A 46 11.03 -2.07 -3.94
C ASP A 46 12.21 -2.79 -3.28
N MET A 47 12.12 -4.11 -3.18
CA MET A 47 13.13 -4.98 -2.60
C MET A 47 13.85 -5.84 -3.66
N GLY A 48 13.70 -5.54 -4.95
CA GLY A 48 14.41 -6.24 -6.03
C GLY A 48 13.81 -7.61 -6.35
N GLY A 49 12.49 -7.68 -6.54
CA GLY A 49 11.73 -8.91 -6.80
C GLY A 49 10.56 -9.12 -5.83
N THR A 50 10.45 -8.26 -4.84
CA THR A 50 9.33 -8.19 -3.90
C THR A 50 9.02 -6.72 -3.67
N ILE A 51 7.75 -6.40 -3.53
CA ILE A 51 7.30 -5.05 -3.20
C ILE A 51 6.65 -5.11 -1.83
N HIS A 52 7.16 -4.29 -0.93
CA HIS A 52 6.61 -4.10 0.40
C HIS A 52 5.57 -2.99 0.38
N PHE A 53 4.40 -3.28 0.92
CA PHE A 53 3.30 -2.36 1.15
C PHE A 53 3.21 -2.10 2.65
N THR A 54 3.70 -0.95 3.09
CA THR A 54 3.64 -0.55 4.50
C THR A 54 2.42 0.31 4.73
N PHE A 55 1.38 -0.28 5.31
CA PHE A 55 0.17 0.39 5.73
C PHE A 55 0.37 1.03 7.09
N THR A 56 -0.01 2.30 7.21
CA THR A 56 0.13 3.08 8.44
C THR A 56 -1.19 3.71 8.81
N ASN A 57 -1.45 3.78 10.12
CA ASN A 57 -2.58 4.52 10.65
C ASN A 57 -2.08 5.67 11.53
N SER A 58 -2.31 6.90 11.08
CA SER A 58 -1.92 8.14 11.77
C SER A 58 -3.14 8.98 12.16
N SER A 59 -4.30 8.35 12.25
CA SER A 59 -5.56 9.00 12.65
C SER A 59 -5.45 9.61 14.05
N SER A 60 -6.11 10.74 14.29
CA SER A 60 -6.13 11.37 15.61
C SER A 60 -7.35 10.97 16.47
N ILE A 61 -8.17 10.06 15.96
CA ILE A 61 -9.31 9.46 16.64
C ILE A 61 -9.16 7.94 16.65
N ASN A 62 -9.96 7.26 17.48
CA ASN A 62 -10.08 5.82 17.37
C ASN A 62 -10.63 5.46 15.98
N ALA A 63 -9.83 4.73 15.21
CA ALA A 63 -10.13 4.26 13.88
C ALA A 63 -9.16 3.10 13.65
N ILE A 64 -9.66 1.87 13.56
CA ILE A 64 -8.81 0.68 13.53
C ILE A 64 -8.95 0.01 12.19
N ILE A 65 -7.85 -0.14 11.46
CA ILE A 65 -7.85 -0.87 10.19
C ILE A 65 -7.91 -2.36 10.51
N THR A 66 -9.06 -2.99 10.28
CA THR A 66 -9.27 -4.41 10.60
C THR A 66 -9.16 -5.31 9.38
N SER A 67 -9.16 -4.73 8.18
CA SER A 67 -8.98 -5.46 6.94
C SER A 67 -8.28 -4.60 5.89
N VAL A 68 -7.37 -5.21 5.14
CA VAL A 68 -6.69 -4.63 3.97
C VAL A 68 -6.93 -5.55 2.79
N TYR A 69 -7.51 -4.99 1.73
CA TYR A 69 -7.82 -5.66 0.48
C TYR A 69 -6.88 -5.14 -0.58
N LEU A 70 -6.19 -6.04 -1.29
CA LEU A 70 -5.29 -5.73 -2.39
C LEU A 70 -5.71 -6.53 -3.61
N GLU A 71 -6.06 -5.85 -4.69
CA GLU A 71 -6.37 -6.50 -5.96
C GLU A 71 -5.63 -5.82 -7.08
N VAL A 72 -5.20 -6.67 -8.01
CA VAL A 72 -4.46 -6.27 -9.19
C VAL A 72 -5.18 -6.87 -10.38
N PRO A 73 -6.29 -6.26 -10.85
CA PRO A 73 -7.04 -6.80 -11.99
C PRO A 73 -6.18 -6.87 -13.25
N SER A 74 -5.32 -5.86 -13.44
CA SER A 74 -4.34 -5.83 -14.52
C SER A 74 -3.15 -4.95 -14.14
N LEU A 75 -1.92 -5.40 -14.41
CA LEU A 75 -0.78 -4.48 -14.41
C LEU A 75 -0.35 -4.28 -15.84
N SER A 76 -0.22 -3.01 -16.24
CA SER A 76 0.40 -2.64 -17.51
C SER A 76 1.79 -3.25 -17.69
N VAL A 77 2.52 -3.50 -16.59
CA VAL A 77 3.80 -4.21 -16.57
C VAL A 77 3.88 -5.20 -15.40
N GLY A 78 4.00 -6.48 -15.72
CA GLY A 78 4.30 -7.55 -14.76
C GLY A 78 3.09 -8.05 -13.97
N SER A 79 3.35 -8.65 -12.81
CA SER A 79 2.31 -9.15 -11.90
C SER A 79 2.78 -9.14 -10.43
N LEU A 80 1.82 -9.10 -9.51
CA LEU A 80 2.04 -9.30 -8.08
C LEU A 80 1.36 -10.58 -7.61
N SER A 81 2.02 -11.34 -6.74
CA SER A 81 1.47 -12.57 -6.18
C SER A 81 2.06 -12.90 -4.81
N GLY A 82 1.55 -13.93 -4.14
CA GLY A 82 2.17 -14.49 -2.94
C GLY A 82 2.15 -13.54 -1.73
N GLY A 83 1.07 -12.78 -1.55
CA GLY A 83 0.93 -11.84 -0.45
C GLY A 83 1.14 -12.50 0.92
N THR A 84 2.08 -11.98 1.71
CA THR A 84 2.36 -12.42 3.09
C THR A 84 2.59 -11.24 4.01
N VAL A 85 2.49 -11.46 5.33
CA VAL A 85 2.91 -10.46 6.31
C VAL A 85 4.42 -10.53 6.50
N PHE A 86 5.11 -9.42 6.26
CA PHE A 86 6.57 -9.32 6.43
C PHE A 86 6.94 -8.85 7.84
N ALA A 87 6.31 -7.78 8.31
CA ALA A 87 6.54 -7.19 9.62
C ALA A 87 5.33 -6.38 10.08
N MET A 88 5.18 -6.18 11.39
CA MET A 88 4.09 -5.42 11.99
C MET A 88 4.48 -4.88 13.37
N SER A 89 3.75 -3.89 13.90
CA SER A 89 3.90 -3.46 15.29
C SER A 89 3.41 -4.54 16.28
N SER A 90 3.80 -4.42 17.55
CA SER A 90 3.55 -5.46 18.57
C SER A 90 2.08 -5.75 18.90
N GLY A 91 1.15 -4.83 18.58
CA GLY A 91 -0.29 -5.01 18.77
C GLY A 91 -1.03 -5.53 17.54
N VAL A 92 -0.40 -5.50 16.37
CA VAL A 92 -1.03 -5.88 15.11
C VAL A 92 -0.86 -7.38 14.89
N ASN A 93 -1.94 -8.04 14.49
CA ASN A 93 -1.92 -9.43 14.05
C ASN A 93 -2.98 -9.63 12.96
N MET A 94 -2.57 -9.45 11.71
CA MET A 94 -3.41 -9.67 10.54
C MET A 94 -2.92 -10.92 9.79
N VAL A 95 -3.86 -11.71 9.27
CA VAL A 95 -3.56 -12.91 8.49
C VAL A 95 -4.45 -12.95 7.25
N PRO A 96 -3.99 -13.55 6.15
CA PRO A 96 -4.86 -13.80 5.01
C PRO A 96 -5.92 -14.84 5.40
N PRO A 97 -7.22 -14.58 5.22
CA PRO A 97 -8.25 -15.57 5.47
C PRO A 97 -8.26 -16.63 4.35
N PRO A 98 -8.77 -17.83 4.62
CA PRO A 98 -8.85 -18.91 3.63
C PRO A 98 -9.83 -18.61 2.48
N SER A 99 -10.79 -17.72 2.70
CA SER A 99 -11.70 -17.20 1.67
C SER A 99 -11.92 -15.71 1.91
N PRO A 100 -11.38 -14.83 1.05
CA PRO A 100 -11.61 -13.40 1.15
C PRO A 100 -13.11 -13.08 1.00
N ALA A 101 -13.69 -12.39 1.97
CA ALA A 101 -14.95 -11.70 1.71
C ALA A 101 -14.69 -10.58 0.68
N ASN A 102 -15.71 -10.13 -0.05
CA ASN A 102 -15.59 -8.91 -0.86
C ASN A 102 -15.56 -7.68 0.07
N PRO A 103 -14.96 -6.55 -0.37
CA PRO A 103 -15.27 -5.24 0.18
C PRO A 103 -16.78 -4.97 0.14
N ALA A 104 -17.25 -4.02 0.95
CA ALA A 104 -18.67 -3.67 0.93
C ALA A 104 -19.08 -3.17 -0.46
N GLY A 105 -20.11 -3.79 -1.06
CA GLY A 105 -20.62 -3.41 -2.39
C GLY A 105 -21.26 -2.02 -2.45
N SER A 106 -21.40 -1.34 -1.31
CA SER A 106 -21.80 0.08 -1.25
C SER A 106 -20.69 1.04 -1.68
N ILE A 107 -19.48 0.56 -1.91
CA ILE A 107 -18.34 1.36 -2.36
C ILE A 107 -18.31 1.34 -3.89
N ASP A 108 -18.37 2.52 -4.51
CA ASP A 108 -18.36 2.65 -5.96
C ASP A 108 -17.07 2.06 -6.58
N GLY A 109 -17.24 1.22 -7.60
CA GLY A 109 -16.16 0.45 -8.23
C GLY A 109 -15.73 -0.82 -7.46
N TYR A 110 -16.50 -1.28 -6.48
CA TYR A 110 -16.29 -2.54 -5.73
C TYR A 110 -17.53 -3.46 -5.74
N ASP A 111 -18.43 -3.26 -6.69
CA ASP A 111 -19.64 -4.07 -6.90
C ASP A 111 -19.38 -5.42 -7.60
N THR A 112 -18.20 -5.58 -8.20
CA THR A 112 -17.72 -6.82 -8.82
C THR A 112 -17.13 -7.81 -7.82
N VAL A 113 -17.07 -9.10 -8.18
CA VAL A 113 -16.36 -10.13 -7.39
C VAL A 113 -14.90 -9.71 -7.19
N TRP A 114 -14.43 -9.70 -5.94
CA TRP A 114 -13.05 -9.39 -5.60
C TRP A 114 -12.14 -10.56 -5.96
N GLY A 115 -11.23 -10.35 -6.92
CA GLY A 115 -10.22 -11.34 -7.32
C GLY A 115 -8.90 -11.22 -6.55
N GLY A 116 -8.82 -10.31 -5.58
CA GLY A 116 -7.59 -9.96 -4.87
C GLY A 116 -7.30 -10.77 -3.60
N THR A 117 -6.23 -10.37 -2.92
CA THR A 117 -5.86 -10.86 -1.58
C THR A 117 -6.51 -10.00 -0.50
N LEU A 118 -6.95 -10.63 0.59
CA LEU A 118 -7.41 -9.98 1.81
C LEU A 118 -6.45 -10.32 2.94
N PHE A 119 -6.16 -9.35 3.80
CA PHE A 119 -5.57 -9.55 5.12
C PHE A 119 -6.54 -9.02 6.15
N GLY A 120 -6.99 -9.87 7.07
CA GLY A 120 -7.92 -9.49 8.14
C GLY A 120 -7.28 -9.70 9.51
N ALA A 121 -7.75 -8.96 10.51
CA ALA A 121 -7.38 -9.20 11.91
C ALA A 121 -7.61 -10.68 12.28
N ALA A 122 -6.59 -11.34 12.86
CA ALA A 122 -6.52 -12.80 12.98
C ALA A 122 -7.63 -13.47 13.82
N ARG A 123 -8.44 -12.68 14.52
CA ARG A 123 -9.64 -13.16 15.21
C ARG A 123 -10.82 -12.33 14.73
N VAL A 124 -11.78 -12.99 14.08
CA VAL A 124 -13.04 -12.38 13.62
C VAL A 124 -13.69 -11.65 14.79
N GLY A 125 -13.96 -10.35 14.62
CA GLY A 125 -14.55 -9.48 15.65
C GLY A 125 -13.58 -8.91 16.68
N SER A 126 -12.30 -9.29 16.66
CA SER A 126 -11.27 -8.70 17.54
C SER A 126 -10.63 -7.50 16.87
N VAL A 127 -11.30 -6.35 16.97
CA VAL A 127 -10.75 -5.04 16.57
C VAL A 127 -9.35 -4.80 17.14
N HIS A 128 -9.05 -5.34 18.33
CA HIS A 128 -7.75 -5.18 18.99
C HIS A 128 -6.53 -5.70 18.20
N ASN A 129 -6.71 -6.58 17.22
CA ASN A 129 -5.59 -7.12 16.43
C ASN A 129 -5.40 -6.39 15.08
N GLY A 130 -6.23 -5.37 14.80
CA GLY A 130 -6.07 -4.50 13.64
C GLY A 130 -4.98 -3.45 13.84
N ILE A 131 -4.86 -2.52 12.90
CA ILE A 131 -3.88 -1.43 12.93
C ILE A 131 -4.50 -0.23 13.65
N ASN A 132 -4.17 -0.04 14.93
CA ASN A 132 -4.62 1.12 15.70
C ASN A 132 -3.88 2.40 15.27
N PRO A 133 -4.36 3.59 15.65
CA PRO A 133 -3.58 4.82 15.49
C PRO A 133 -2.17 4.71 16.07
N GLY A 134 -1.16 5.09 15.30
CA GLY A 134 0.27 4.94 15.62
C GLY A 134 0.89 3.59 15.21
N GLU A 135 0.09 2.66 14.70
CA GLU A 135 0.55 1.32 14.30
C GLU A 135 0.70 1.16 12.79
N TRP A 136 1.34 0.06 12.40
CA TRP A 136 1.61 -0.27 11.00
C TRP A 136 1.72 -1.78 10.76
N ILE A 137 1.53 -2.18 9.50
CA ILE A 137 1.85 -3.50 8.98
C ILE A 137 2.55 -3.36 7.63
N THR A 138 3.52 -4.22 7.37
CA THR A 138 4.16 -4.36 6.07
C THR A 138 3.76 -5.70 5.47
N LEU A 139 3.09 -5.63 4.32
CA LEU A 139 2.75 -6.78 3.49
C LEU A 139 3.79 -6.92 2.39
N SER A 140 4.16 -8.15 2.08
CA SER A 140 5.15 -8.49 1.06
C SER A 140 4.47 -9.23 -0.08
N LEU A 141 4.60 -8.70 -1.30
CA LEU A 141 4.09 -9.32 -2.52
C LEU A 141 5.26 -9.55 -3.49
N THR A 142 5.37 -10.75 -4.03
CA THR A 142 6.35 -11.11 -5.04
C THR A 142 6.02 -10.38 -6.33
N ALA A 143 6.99 -9.65 -6.87
CA ALA A 143 6.91 -8.97 -8.15
C ALA A 143 7.53 -9.84 -9.24
N SER A 144 6.83 -9.99 -10.37
CA SER A 144 7.34 -10.73 -11.52
C SER A 144 7.02 -10.00 -12.83
N GLY A 145 7.61 -10.44 -13.95
CA GLY A 145 7.36 -9.86 -15.26
C GLY A 145 7.76 -8.38 -15.41
N GLY A 146 8.69 -7.90 -14.58
CA GLY A 146 9.16 -6.50 -14.60
C GLY A 146 8.34 -5.53 -13.74
N ALA A 147 7.42 -6.02 -12.91
CA ALA A 147 6.75 -5.18 -11.92
C ALA A 147 7.78 -4.56 -10.95
N THR A 148 7.63 -3.27 -10.67
CA THR A 148 8.47 -2.48 -9.75
C THR A 148 7.57 -1.66 -8.82
N ALA A 149 8.12 -1.13 -7.72
CA ALA A 149 7.32 -0.23 -6.87
C ALA A 149 6.79 0.99 -7.65
N ALA A 150 7.53 1.46 -8.67
CA ALA A 150 7.10 2.56 -9.52
C ALA A 150 5.93 2.20 -10.45
N SER A 151 5.94 1.00 -11.05
CA SER A 151 4.81 0.55 -11.88
C SER A 151 3.56 0.29 -11.04
N VAL A 152 3.73 -0.23 -9.82
CA VAL A 152 2.64 -0.40 -8.85
C VAL A 152 2.08 0.96 -8.41
N GLN A 153 2.95 1.92 -8.10
CA GLN A 153 2.52 3.29 -7.78
C GLN A 153 1.71 3.91 -8.92
N ALA A 154 2.14 3.71 -10.16
CA ALA A 154 1.43 4.18 -11.34
C ALA A 154 0.07 3.48 -11.51
N ALA A 155 0.02 2.17 -11.30
CA ALA A 155 -1.21 1.39 -11.35
C ALA A 155 -2.23 1.81 -10.28
N LEU A 156 -1.78 2.23 -9.10
CA LEU A 156 -2.66 2.78 -8.05
C LEU A 156 -3.32 4.11 -8.44
N ALA A 157 -2.88 4.76 -9.53
CA ALA A 157 -3.57 5.88 -10.11
C ALA A 157 -4.83 5.49 -10.91
N SER A 158 -5.05 4.19 -11.17
CA SER A 158 -6.21 3.66 -11.89
C SER A 158 -6.81 2.46 -11.16
N ARG A 159 -8.10 2.55 -10.78
CA ARG A 159 -8.80 1.43 -10.13
C ARG A 159 -8.94 0.21 -11.06
N ASP A 160 -8.80 0.37 -12.38
CA ASP A 160 -8.84 -0.75 -13.32
C ASP A 160 -7.52 -1.53 -13.36
N GLU A 161 -6.42 -0.93 -12.89
CA GLU A 161 -5.11 -1.58 -12.81
C GLU A 161 -4.82 -2.11 -11.39
N MET A 162 -5.04 -1.28 -10.37
CA MET A 162 -4.86 -1.71 -8.99
C MET A 162 -5.83 -1.04 -8.02
N ARG A 163 -6.41 -1.87 -7.15
CA ARG A 163 -7.35 -1.44 -6.12
C ARG A 163 -6.83 -1.83 -4.75
N ILE A 164 -6.91 -0.89 -3.82
CA ILE A 164 -6.70 -1.11 -2.40
C ILE A 164 -7.93 -0.60 -1.66
N ALA A 165 -8.52 -1.45 -0.83
CA ALA A 165 -9.56 -1.04 0.11
C ALA A 165 -9.16 -1.42 1.53
N MET A 166 -9.66 -0.65 2.49
CA MET A 166 -9.45 -0.88 3.91
C MET A 166 -10.78 -0.78 4.63
N HIS A 167 -11.10 -1.79 5.44
CA HIS A 167 -12.21 -1.71 6.38
C HIS A 167 -11.70 -1.12 7.69
N ILE A 168 -12.31 -0.03 8.12
CA ILE A 168 -11.91 0.72 9.30
C ILE A 168 -13.08 0.68 10.28
N GLN A 169 -12.84 0.22 11.49
CA GLN A 169 -13.85 0.04 12.53
C GLN A 169 -13.55 0.90 13.76
N ASN A 170 -14.48 0.89 14.71
CA ASN A 170 -14.40 1.65 15.96
C ASN A 170 -14.29 3.16 15.76
N VAL A 171 -14.99 3.69 14.75
CA VAL A 171 -15.01 5.12 14.43
C VAL A 171 -16.18 5.80 15.13
N GLY A 172 -15.94 7.02 15.63
CA GLY A 172 -16.94 7.85 16.29
C GLY A 172 -16.85 7.83 17.82
N PRO A 173 -17.72 8.59 18.50
CA PRO A 173 -17.62 8.82 19.94
C PRO A 173 -17.68 7.55 20.79
N ASN A 174 -18.44 6.52 20.35
CA ASN A 174 -18.60 5.27 21.10
C ASN A 174 -17.97 4.07 20.37
N GLY A 175 -17.25 4.29 19.25
CA GLY A 175 -16.65 3.23 18.45
C GLY A 175 -17.66 2.30 17.77
N GLU A 176 -18.85 2.81 17.46
CA GLU A 176 -19.98 2.04 16.93
C GLU A 176 -20.02 1.96 15.40
N ASN A 177 -19.27 2.83 14.71
CA ASN A 177 -19.31 2.91 13.25
C ASN A 177 -18.14 2.18 12.60
N SER A 178 -18.39 1.72 11.38
CA SER A 178 -17.36 1.33 10.45
C SER A 178 -17.44 2.18 9.19
N ILE A 179 -16.28 2.36 8.56
CA ILE A 179 -16.10 3.16 7.34
C ILE A 179 -15.10 2.43 6.45
N TRP A 180 -14.91 2.94 5.23
CA TRP A 180 -13.99 2.36 4.26
C TRP A 180 -12.98 3.38 3.76
N GLY A 181 -11.73 2.96 3.59
CA GLY A 181 -10.71 3.74 2.89
C GLY A 181 -10.39 3.08 1.56
N VAL A 182 -10.46 3.80 0.45
CA VAL A 182 -10.06 3.27 -0.86
C VAL A 182 -9.04 4.18 -1.54
N ASN A 183 -8.11 3.60 -2.29
CA ASN A 183 -7.13 4.41 -2.99
C ASN A 183 -7.85 5.30 -4.01
N VAL A 184 -7.49 6.58 -4.00
CA VAL A 184 -7.86 7.49 -5.07
C VAL A 184 -6.73 7.57 -6.09
N PRO A 185 -7.07 7.80 -7.37
CA PRO A 185 -6.10 8.22 -8.35
C PRO A 185 -5.23 9.35 -7.81
N THR A 186 -3.94 9.11 -7.59
CA THR A 186 -3.03 10.18 -7.16
C THR A 186 -2.80 11.10 -8.35
N PRO A 187 -3.08 12.42 -8.25
CA PRO A 187 -2.87 13.33 -9.37
C PRO A 187 -1.38 13.43 -9.73
N GLY A 188 -1.00 12.83 -10.86
CA GLY A 188 0.07 13.27 -11.76
C GLY A 188 1.51 13.44 -11.22
N SER A 189 1.86 12.96 -10.03
CA SER A 189 3.24 13.06 -9.50
C SER A 189 4.30 12.37 -10.39
N LEU A 190 3.85 11.51 -11.32
CA LEU A 190 4.67 10.92 -12.39
C LEU A 190 5.24 11.95 -13.38
N ALA A 191 4.60 13.11 -13.58
CA ALA A 191 5.12 14.14 -14.47
C ALA A 191 6.46 14.74 -13.96
N LEU A 192 6.67 14.77 -12.64
CA LEU A 192 7.86 15.41 -12.06
C LEU A 192 9.10 14.49 -12.06
N ALA A 193 8.91 13.17 -11.88
CA ALA A 193 10.00 12.20 -11.94
C ALA A 193 10.60 12.08 -13.36
N GLY A 194 9.75 12.17 -14.40
CA GLY A 194 10.20 12.18 -15.80
C GLY A 194 11.01 13.44 -16.16
N LEU A 195 10.64 14.59 -15.62
CA LEU A 195 11.35 15.86 -15.88
C LEU A 195 12.71 15.93 -15.14
N GLY A 196 12.78 15.40 -13.91
CA GLY A 196 14.05 15.36 -13.15
C GLY A 196 15.14 14.53 -13.83
N GLY A 197 14.77 13.37 -14.41
CA GLY A 197 15.70 12.51 -15.15
C GLY A 197 16.28 13.17 -16.40
N LEU A 198 15.46 13.93 -17.14
CA LEU A 198 15.90 14.65 -18.36
C LEU A 198 16.89 15.78 -18.05
N ILE A 199 16.73 16.48 -16.92
CA ILE A 199 17.66 17.54 -16.50
C ILE A 199 19.04 16.95 -16.14
N VAL A 200 19.08 15.81 -15.45
CA VAL A 200 20.35 15.15 -15.07
C VAL A 200 21.08 14.59 -16.29
N VAL A 201 20.35 14.02 -17.26
CA VAL A 201 20.94 13.54 -18.53
C VAL A 201 21.41 14.69 -19.41
N GLY A 202 20.69 15.82 -19.44
CA GLY A 202 21.10 17.02 -20.18
C GLY A 202 22.39 17.66 -19.64
N ARG A 203 22.64 17.54 -18.33
CA ARG A 203 23.83 18.13 -17.67
C ARG A 203 25.11 17.32 -17.88
N ARG A 204 25.02 16.04 -18.26
CA ARG A 204 26.18 15.19 -18.57
C ARG A 204 26.69 15.34 -20.00
N ARG A 205 25.99 16.10 -20.85
CA ARG A 205 26.38 16.31 -22.27
C ARG A 205 26.93 17.72 -22.55
N ARG A 206 27.30 18.48 -21.53
CA ARG A 206 28.03 19.74 -21.66
C ARG A 206 29.39 19.63 -21.00
#